data_AF-A0A8T4JWN1-F1
#
_entry.id   AF-A0A8T4JWN1-F1
#
_cell.length_a   1.000
_cell.length_b   1.000
_cell.length_c   1.000
_cell.angle_alpha   90.00
_cell.angle_beta   90.00
_cell.angle_gamma   90.00
#
_symmetry.space_group_name_H-M   'P 1'
#
loop_
_entity.id
_entity.type
_entity.pdbx_description
1 polymer ?
#
loop_
_entity_poly.entity_id
_entity_poly.type
_entity_poly.pdbx_seq_one_letter_code
_entity_poly.pdbx_strand_id
1 'polypeptide(L)' 'MFSDEILEKIFAREEMQRLDLQTQSSVIHAIEEVLEEVKKDADAVSE' A
#
# COMPACT_ATOMS: atom_id res chain seq x y z
N MET A 1 4.57 -3.19 -4.94
CA MET A 1 4.66 -1.71 -4.96
C MET A 1 3.61 -1.11 -5.89
N PHE A 2 2.93 -0.05 -5.45
CA PHE A 2 1.90 0.72 -6.15
C PHE A 2 2.49 1.65 -7.21
N SER A 3 1.67 2.05 -8.19
CA SER A 3 2.03 3.06 -9.16
C SER A 3 1.84 4.47 -8.61
N ASP A 4 2.56 5.45 -9.16
CA ASP A 4 2.45 6.88 -8.79
C ASP A 4 1.00 7.38 -8.85
N GLU A 5 0.24 7.00 -9.89
CA GLU A 5 -1.18 7.37 -10.02
C GLU A 5 -2.03 6.85 -8.85
N ILE A 6 -1.75 5.64 -8.35
CA ILE A 6 -2.46 5.06 -7.21
C ILE A 6 -2.04 5.80 -5.93
N LEU A 7 -0.74 6.04 -5.75
CA LEU A 7 -0.21 6.77 -4.60
C LEU A 7 -0.80 8.18 -4.51
N GLU A 8 -0.85 8.93 -5.60
CA GLU A 8 -1.47 10.25 -5.66
C GLU A 8 -2.94 10.22 -5.22
N LYS A 9 -3.71 9.23 -5.70
CA LYS A 9 -5.10 9.06 -5.29
C LYS A 9 -5.25 8.72 -3.81
N ILE A 10 -4.33 7.93 -3.24
CA ILE A 10 -4.36 7.58 -1.82
C ILE A 10 -3.97 8.80 -0.97
N PHE A 11 -2.90 9.52 -1.32
CA PHE A 11 -2.47 10.71 -0.58
C PHE A 11 -3.45 11.89 -0.70
N ALA A 12 -4.25 11.95 -1.77
CA ALA A 12 -5.31 12.94 -1.93
C ALA A 12 -6.53 12.71 -1.00
N ARG A 13 -6.60 11.57 -0.29
CA ARG A 13 -7.69 11.28 0.64
C ARG A 13 -7.58 12.13 1.88
N GLU A 14 -8.70 12.75 2.28
CA GLU A 14 -8.76 13.65 3.45
C GLU A 14 -8.26 12.95 4.72
N GLU A 15 -8.56 11.66 4.87
CA GLU A 15 -8.14 10.83 6.00
C GLU A 15 -6.62 10.66 6.05
N MET A 16 -5.98 10.49 4.89
CA MET A 16 -4.52 10.38 4.77
C MET A 16 -3.83 11.71 5.01
N GLN A 17 -4.42 12.81 4.53
CA GLN A 17 -3.88 14.16 4.72
C GLN A 17 -3.87 14.63 6.19
N ARG A 18 -4.65 13.98 7.07
CA ARG A 18 -4.63 14.23 8.52
C ARG A 18 -3.43 13.61 9.24
N LEU A 19 -2.71 12.70 8.58
CA LEU A 19 -1.52 12.04 9.11
C LEU A 19 -0.26 12.81 8.70
N ASP A 20 0.81 12.74 9.48
CA ASP A 20 2.10 13.27 9.06
C ASP A 20 2.72 12.42 7.93
N LEU A 21 3.65 13.00 7.16
CA LEU A 21 4.25 12.34 5.99
C LEU A 21 4.95 11.02 6.32
N GLN A 22 5.55 10.89 7.50
CA GLN A 22 6.21 9.66 7.90
C GLN A 22 5.17 8.57 8.14
N THR A 23 4.10 8.88 8.89
CA THR A 23 3.00 7.94 9.12
C THR A 23 2.31 7.55 7.81
N GLN A 24 2.04 8.52 6.92
CA GLN A 24 1.48 8.23 5.60
C GLN A 24 2.35 7.23 4.83
N SER A 25 3.66 7.45 4.77
CA SER A 25 4.60 6.55 4.09
C SER A 25 4.61 5.16 4.72
N SER A 26 4.67 5.06 6.05
CA SER A 26 4.67 3.77 6.76
C SER A 26 3.41 2.95 6.52
N VAL A 27 2.23 3.60 6.50
CA VAL A 27 0.96 2.92 6.23
C VAL A 27 0.92 2.34 4.81
N ILE A 28 1.41 3.09 3.82
CA ILE A 28 1.44 2.62 2.42
C ILE A 28 2.35 1.42 2.26
N HIS A 29 3.58 1.49 2.78
CA HIS A 29 4.53 0.37 2.70
C HIS A 29 3.97 -0.88 3.40
N ALA A 30 3.34 -0.74 4.57
CA ALA A 30 2.72 -1.86 5.26
C ALA A 30 1.59 -2.51 4.43
N ILE A 31 0.79 -1.72 3.72
CA ILE A 31 -0.24 -2.25 2.83
C ILE A 31 0.39 -2.97 1.62
N GLU A 32 1.43 -2.40 1.03
CA GLU A 32 2.16 -3.03 -0.09
C GLU A 32 2.75 -4.39 0.30
N GLU A 33 3.38 -4.47 1.48
CA GLU A 33 3.95 -5.71 2.02
C GLU A 33 2.87 -6.79 2.17
N VAL A 34 1.73 -6.45 2.80
CA VAL A 34 0.61 -7.40 2.97
C VAL A 34 0.06 -7.88 1.63
N LEU A 35 -0.09 -6.98 0.65
CA LEU A 35 -0.58 -7.38 -0.68
C LEU A 35 0.42 -8.27 -1.43
N GLU A 36 1.72 -8.03 -1.26
CA GLU A 36 2.76 -8.88 -1.83
C GLU A 36 2.81 -10.26 -1.17
N GLU A 37 2.63 -10.35 0.14
CA GLU A 37 2.50 -11.62 0.87
C GLU A 37 1.30 -12.43 0.37
N VAL A 38 0.11 -11.81 0.30
CA VAL A 38 -1.10 -12.47 -0.21
C VAL A 38 -0.93 -12.96 -1.64
N LYS A 39 -0.24 -12.19 -2.50
CA LYS A 39 0.03 -12.61 -3.87
C LYS A 39 0.98 -13.81 -3.93
N LYS A 40 2.04 -13.80 -3.14
CA LYS A 40 2.98 -14.94 -3.04
C LYS A 40 2.27 -16.21 -2.57
N ASP A 41 1.37 -16.10 -1.60
CA ASP A 41 0.61 -17.24 -1.10
C ASP A 41 -0.35 -17.78 -2.17
N ALA A 42 -1.01 -16.91 -2.95
CA ALA A 42 -1.87 -17.33 -4.05
C ALA A 42 -1.11 -18.04 -5.18
N ASP A 43 0.08 -17.55 -5.51
CA ASP A 43 0.96 -18.17 -6.50
C ASP A 43 1.54 -19.52 -6.00
N ALA A 44 1.84 -19.64 -4.69
CA ALA A 44 2.37 -20.87 -4.09
C ALA A 44 1.34 -22.01 -3.94
N VAL A 45 0.04 -21.70 -3.88
CA VAL A 45 -1.05 -22.70 -3.81
C VAL A 45 -1.40 -23.27 -5.20
N SER A 46 -0.89 -22.66 -6.27
CA SER A 46 -1.19 -23.04 -7.65
C SER A 46 -0.16 -24.00 -8.28
N GLU A 47 0.82 -24.50 -7.50
CA GLU A 47 1.85 -25.47 -7.93
C GLU A 47 1.69 -26.85 -7.26
#